data_AF-A0A0C2MPL3-F1
#
_entry.id   AF-A0A0C2MPL3-F1
#
_cell.length_a   1.000
_cell.length_b   1.000
_cell.length_c   1.000
_cell.angle_alpha   90.00
_cell.angle_beta   90.00
_cell.angle_gamma   90.00
#
_symmetry.space_group_name_H-M   'P 1'
#
loop_
_entity.id
_entity.type
_entity.pdbx_description
1 polymer ?
#
loop_
_entity_poly.entity_id
_entity_poly.type
_entity_poly.pdbx_seq_one_letter_code
_entity_poly.pdbx_strand_id
1 'polypeptide(L)'
;MKIQDRNSDGEKSLINAQLNLPYYTNRNNFYANGRVIAIYAKDNSYHDYDYFVLYNCGKIWKRSSYSQMHFMNRGGVIVVFNTTSNKIIYTFDEGKTYYKFPLDNGYKLSYHVTTFGQYGNETLLILGRNQNQSHIIITHVDFKRIFSKHIFKQIERQCERYDYYPWRFTRNGKTCFQGQETVYFEKDLKSMCINNHTESFQINYNCPCYIQDFQWYTIVLF
;
A
#
# COMPACT_ATOMS: atom_id res chain seq x y z
N MET A 1 4.86 -5.58 22.76
CA MET A 1 6.17 -6.25 22.79
C MET A 1 6.99 -5.69 21.61
N LYS A 2 7.96 -4.80 21.87
CA LYS A 2 8.86 -4.26 20.84
C LYS A 2 9.74 -5.43 20.36
N ILE A 3 9.61 -5.81 19.10
CA ILE A 3 10.49 -6.81 18.49
C ILE A 3 11.72 -6.06 18.01
N GLN A 4 12.84 -6.28 18.68
CA GLN A 4 14.17 -6.00 18.16
C GLN A 4 14.57 -7.20 17.30
N ASP A 5 14.69 -6.99 15.99
CA ASP A 5 15.14 -8.01 15.05
C ASP A 5 16.58 -8.42 15.34
N ARG A 6 16.78 -9.73 15.55
CA ARG A 6 18.07 -10.40 15.34
C ARG A 6 18.03 -11.00 13.94
N ASN A 7 19.00 -10.60 13.12
CA ASN A 7 19.38 -11.15 11.81
C ASN A 7 18.59 -10.63 10.59
N SER A 8 18.69 -9.32 10.33
CA SER A 8 18.33 -8.74 9.02
C SER A 8 19.57 -8.17 8.34
N ASP A 9 20.20 -8.98 7.48
CA ASP A 9 21.12 -8.46 6.47
C ASP A 9 20.30 -7.66 5.44
N GLY A 10 20.67 -6.40 5.24
CA GLY A 10 19.99 -5.45 4.36
C GLY A 10 19.59 -4.19 5.11
N GLU A 11 20.54 -3.27 5.22
CA GLU A 11 20.46 -1.96 5.87
C GLU A 11 19.10 -1.25 5.80
N LYS A 12 18.76 -0.66 6.95
CA LYS A 12 17.65 0.25 7.24
C LYS A 12 17.76 1.61 6.51
N SER A 13 18.05 1.64 5.22
CA SER A 13 18.04 2.90 4.47
C SER A 13 16.86 2.94 3.51
N LEU A 14 16.00 3.94 3.68
CA LEU A 14 15.14 4.39 2.59
C LEU A 14 16.06 4.77 1.44
N ILE A 15 16.07 3.98 0.38
CA ILE A 15 16.91 4.27 -0.77
C ILE A 15 16.21 5.38 -1.55
N ASN A 16 16.78 6.58 -1.53
CA ASN A 16 16.30 7.74 -2.29
C ASN A 16 16.79 7.66 -3.75
N ALA A 17 16.70 6.48 -4.38
CA ALA A 17 16.97 6.32 -5.79
C ALA A 17 15.68 6.57 -6.55
N GLN A 18 15.70 7.55 -7.46
CA GLN A 18 14.57 7.87 -8.31
C GLN A 18 14.35 6.71 -9.30
N LEU A 19 13.33 5.88 -9.05
CA LEU A 19 12.92 4.83 -9.96
C LEU A 19 12.29 5.47 -11.21
N ASN A 20 13.03 5.49 -12.31
CA ASN A 20 12.48 5.82 -13.62
C ASN A 20 11.66 4.63 -14.12
N LEU A 21 10.40 4.57 -13.68
CA LEU A 21 9.46 3.57 -14.18
C LEU A 21 9.10 3.94 -15.63
N PRO A 22 9.23 3.02 -16.59
CA PRO A 22 8.82 3.27 -17.97
C PRO A 22 7.32 3.56 -18.05
N TYR A 23 6.92 4.40 -19.00
CA TYR A 23 5.52 4.81 -19.23
C TYR A 23 4.57 3.62 -19.46
N TYR A 24 5.12 2.49 -19.92
CA TYR A 24 4.42 1.21 -19.99
C TYR A 24 4.61 0.42 -18.70
N THR A 25 3.72 0.65 -17.74
CA THR A 25 3.65 -0.20 -16.56
C THR A 25 2.89 -1.48 -16.89
N ASN A 26 3.60 -2.61 -16.91
CA ASN A 26 2.99 -3.94 -16.98
C ASN A 26 2.00 -4.17 -15.83
N ARG A 27 1.15 -5.21 -15.97
CA ARG A 27 0.06 -5.64 -15.06
C ARG A 27 0.46 -5.95 -13.59
N ASN A 28 1.66 -5.58 -13.15
CA ASN A 28 2.23 -5.96 -11.86
C ASN A 28 2.21 -4.84 -10.81
N ASN A 29 1.42 -3.79 -11.03
CA ASN A 29 1.31 -2.66 -10.13
C ASN A 29 0.01 -2.70 -9.33
N PHE A 30 0.12 -2.55 -8.02
CA PHE A 30 -0.98 -2.32 -7.11
C PHE A 30 -0.97 -0.87 -6.64
N TYR A 31 -2.01 -0.13 -6.98
CA TYR A 31 -2.22 1.24 -6.51
C TYR A 31 -3.05 1.19 -5.23
N ALA A 32 -2.43 1.48 -4.09
CA ALA A 32 -3.14 1.52 -2.82
C ALA A 32 -3.90 2.84 -2.67
N ASN A 33 -3.25 3.94 -3.07
CA ASN A 33 -3.81 5.30 -3.19
C ASN A 33 -2.91 6.14 -4.13
N GLY A 34 -3.12 7.45 -4.20
CA GLY A 34 -2.33 8.36 -5.04
C GLY A 34 -0.85 8.43 -4.66
N ARG A 35 -0.49 8.03 -3.44
CA ARG A 35 0.86 8.14 -2.88
C ARG A 35 1.63 6.82 -2.82
N VAL A 36 0.94 5.71 -2.61
CA VAL A 36 1.50 4.39 -2.32
C VAL A 36 1.22 3.43 -3.46
N ILE A 37 2.31 2.95 -4.07
CA ILE A 37 2.31 1.98 -5.17
C ILE A 37 3.12 0.79 -4.70
N ALA A 38 2.59 -0.42 -4.85
CA ALA A 38 3.41 -1.63 -4.75
C ALA A 38 3.61 -2.24 -6.12
N ILE A 39 4.87 -2.53 -6.42
CA ILE A 39 5.27 -3.25 -7.62
C ILE A 39 5.82 -4.57 -7.14
N TYR A 40 5.39 -5.68 -7.75
CA TYR A 40 6.03 -6.96 -7.49
C TYR A 40 6.90 -7.37 -8.68
N ALA A 41 8.11 -7.80 -8.37
CA ALA A 41 9.01 -8.42 -9.32
C ALA A 41 9.06 -9.92 -9.04
N LYS A 42 9.06 -10.73 -10.11
CA LYS A 42 9.40 -12.14 -10.00
C LYS A 42 10.92 -12.25 -9.96
N ASP A 43 11.45 -12.95 -8.97
CA ASP A 43 12.84 -13.38 -9.02
C ASP A 43 13.02 -14.42 -10.16
N ASN A 44 14.25 -14.57 -10.66
CA ASN A 44 14.62 -15.54 -11.70
C ASN A 44 14.30 -17.00 -11.32
N SER A 45 14.09 -17.27 -10.03
CA SER A 45 13.67 -18.57 -9.51
C SER A 45 12.18 -18.89 -9.75
N TYR A 46 11.37 -17.94 -10.23
CA TYR A 46 9.91 -18.07 -10.46
C TYR A 46 9.04 -18.44 -9.24
N HIS A 47 9.65 -18.66 -8.08
CA HIS A 47 8.96 -19.14 -6.88
C HIS A 47 8.68 -18.05 -5.85
N ASP A 48 9.48 -16.99 -5.82
CA ASP A 48 9.33 -15.88 -4.88
C ASP A 48 9.06 -14.55 -5.58
N TYR A 49 8.15 -13.78 -4.98
CA TYR A 49 7.81 -12.42 -5.38
C TYR A 49 8.45 -11.43 -4.41
N ASP A 50 9.26 -10.52 -4.94
CA ASP A 50 9.71 -9.36 -4.18
C ASP A 50 8.74 -8.21 -4.38
N TYR A 51 8.22 -7.66 -3.28
CA TYR A 51 7.41 -6.44 -3.32
C TYR A 51 8.30 -5.23 -3.10
N PHE A 52 8.22 -4.25 -3.99
CA PHE A 52 8.77 -2.92 -3.82
C PHE A 52 7.63 -1.96 -3.54
N VAL A 53 7.57 -1.42 -2.33
CA VAL A 53 6.57 -0.42 -1.95
C VAL A 53 7.19 0.96 -2.16
N LEU A 54 6.60 1.70 -3.08
CA LEU A 54 6.93 3.07 -3.40
C LEU A 54 5.98 4.00 -2.66
N TYR A 55 6.56 4.96 -1.96
CA TYR A 55 5.89 6.01 -1.23
C TYR A 55 6.21 7.36 -1.85
N ASN A 56 5.35 8.34 -1.62
CA ASN A 56 5.54 9.72 -2.07
C ASN A 56 5.79 9.80 -3.58
N CYS A 57 4.97 9.09 -4.37
CA CYS A 57 5.08 8.95 -5.82
C CYS A 57 6.45 8.45 -6.30
N GLY A 58 7.01 7.46 -5.60
CA GLY A 58 8.26 6.80 -6.01
C GLY A 58 9.54 7.51 -5.61
N LYS A 59 9.46 8.60 -4.85
CA LYS A 59 10.66 9.25 -4.26
C LYS A 59 11.29 8.37 -3.19
N ILE A 60 10.48 7.64 -2.45
CA ILE A 60 10.91 6.75 -1.37
C ILE A 60 10.45 5.35 -1.75
N TRP A 61 11.31 4.35 -1.63
CA TRP A 61 10.88 2.97 -1.83
C TRP A 61 11.51 2.03 -0.81
N LYS A 62 10.86 0.89 -0.59
CA LYS A 62 11.30 -0.17 0.32
C LYS A 62 11.05 -1.54 -0.30
N ARG A 63 12.07 -2.40 -0.30
CA ARG A 63 11.90 -3.82 -0.61
C ARG A 63 11.25 -4.54 0.57
N SER A 64 10.30 -5.40 0.27
CA SER A 64 9.53 -6.22 1.19
C SER A 64 9.71 -7.68 0.79
N SER A 65 10.37 -8.45 1.64
CA SER A 65 10.64 -9.89 1.44
C SER A 65 9.47 -10.79 1.85
N TYR A 66 8.26 -10.24 1.94
CA TYR A 66 7.05 -10.99 2.25
C TYR A 66 6.45 -11.58 0.98
N SER A 67 5.98 -12.83 1.07
CA SER A 67 5.45 -13.58 -0.08
C SER A 67 4.17 -12.98 -0.67
N GLN A 68 3.35 -12.33 0.14
CA GLN A 68 2.08 -11.72 -0.27
C GLN A 68 1.87 -10.37 0.44
N MET A 69 1.30 -9.41 -0.29
CA MET A 69 0.97 -8.08 0.20
C MET A 69 -0.41 -7.66 -0.29
N HIS A 70 -1.24 -7.16 0.62
CA HIS A 70 -2.58 -6.69 0.34
C HIS A 70 -2.82 -5.31 0.95
N PHE A 71 -3.60 -4.51 0.22
CA PHE A 71 -4.00 -3.17 0.64
C PHE A 71 -5.50 -3.16 0.90
N MET A 72 -5.91 -2.55 2.01
CA MET A 72 -7.31 -2.28 2.35
C MET A 72 -7.45 -0.82 2.75
N ASN A 73 -8.68 -0.32 2.83
CA ASN A 73 -8.97 1.06 3.22
C ASN A 73 -8.14 2.08 2.42
N ARG A 74 -7.99 1.85 1.11
CA ARG A 74 -7.15 2.63 0.17
C ARG A 74 -5.73 2.88 0.66
N GLY A 75 -5.06 1.80 1.08
CA GLY A 75 -3.70 1.84 1.60
C GLY A 75 -3.58 2.27 3.07
N GLY A 76 -4.69 2.58 3.74
CA GLY A 76 -4.73 2.83 5.18
C GLY A 76 -4.46 1.58 6.03
N VAL A 77 -4.60 0.38 5.44
CA VAL A 77 -4.11 -0.87 6.03
C VAL A 77 -3.27 -1.59 5.00
N ILE A 78 -2.04 -1.91 5.36
CA ILE A 78 -1.17 -2.80 4.58
C ILE A 78 -1.02 -4.08 5.37
N VAL A 79 -1.40 -5.20 4.75
CA VAL A 79 -1.22 -6.54 5.30
C VAL A 79 -0.14 -7.23 4.50
N VAL A 80 0.83 -7.79 5.21
CA VAL A 80 1.92 -8.58 4.64
C VAL A 80 1.94 -9.96 5.27
N PHE A 81 2.27 -10.93 4.44
CA PHE A 81 2.15 -12.33 4.80
C PHE A 81 3.27 -13.15 4.17
N ASN A 82 3.82 -14.09 4.94
CA ASN A 82 4.73 -15.10 4.43
C ASN A 82 3.99 -16.43 4.42
N THR A 83 4.01 -17.14 3.29
CA THR A 83 3.30 -18.42 3.11
C THR A 83 3.74 -19.50 4.09
N THR A 84 4.96 -19.39 4.62
CA THR A 84 5.54 -20.30 5.61
C THR A 84 5.26 -19.92 7.06
N SER A 85 4.66 -18.75 7.30
CA SER A 85 4.42 -18.20 8.64
C SER A 85 2.94 -18.25 9.02
N ASN A 86 2.62 -18.82 10.18
CA ASN A 86 1.28 -18.78 10.77
C ASN A 86 0.96 -17.44 11.46
N LYS A 87 1.44 -16.32 10.90
CA LYS A 87 1.26 -14.99 11.48
C LYS A 87 0.98 -13.99 10.39
N ILE A 88 -0.07 -13.19 10.58
CA ILE A 88 -0.35 -12.01 9.78
C ILE A 88 0.42 -10.84 10.38
N ILE A 89 1.08 -10.07 9.52
CA ILE A 89 1.71 -8.82 9.90
C ILE A 89 0.96 -7.69 9.20
N TYR A 90 0.64 -6.63 9.93
CA TYR A 90 -0.09 -5.51 9.36
C TYR A 90 0.40 -4.18 9.93
N THR A 91 0.12 -3.10 9.19
CA THR A 91 0.48 -1.73 9.52
C THR A 91 -0.65 -0.78 9.13
N PHE A 92 -0.81 0.28 9.93
CA PHE A 92 -1.75 1.39 9.66
C PHE A 92 -1.05 2.68 9.24
N ASP A 93 0.27 2.74 9.42
CA ASP A 93 1.08 3.95 9.23
C ASP A 93 2.18 3.74 8.19
N GLU A 94 1.84 3.02 7.11
CA GLU A 94 2.72 2.77 5.97
C GLU A 94 4.03 2.03 6.31
N GLY A 95 4.05 1.25 7.39
CA GLY A 95 5.19 0.41 7.78
C GLY A 95 6.14 1.08 8.76
N LYS A 96 5.71 2.17 9.43
CA LYS A 96 6.46 2.73 10.56
C LYS A 96 6.26 1.89 11.81
N THR A 97 5.07 1.32 12.00
CA THR A 97 4.75 0.38 13.07
C THR A 97 4.12 -0.90 12.51
N TYR A 98 4.61 -2.04 13.01
CA TYR A 98 4.13 -3.35 12.61
C TYR A 98 3.44 -4.05 13.78
N TYR A 99 2.26 -4.59 13.52
CA TYR A 99 1.48 -5.41 14.42
C TYR A 99 1.47 -6.85 13.92
N LYS A 100 1.38 -7.80 14.85
CA LYS A 100 1.38 -9.24 14.53
C LYS A 100 0.14 -9.89 15.12
N PHE A 101 -0.56 -10.66 14.29
CA PHE A 101 -1.69 -11.46 14.71
C PHE A 101 -1.37 -12.94 14.41
N PRO A 102 -1.24 -13.80 15.43
CA PRO A 102 -1.05 -15.22 15.21
C PRO A 102 -2.33 -15.83 14.63
N LEU A 103 -2.17 -16.66 13.60
CA LEU A 103 -3.23 -17.55 13.16
C LEU A 103 -3.33 -18.73 14.13
N ASP A 104 -4.52 -19.33 14.23
CA ASP A 104 -4.72 -20.50 15.09
C ASP A 104 -3.72 -21.61 14.80
N ASN A 105 -3.33 -22.34 15.84
CA ASN A 105 -2.36 -23.44 15.77
C ASN A 105 -2.79 -24.57 14.82
N GLY A 106 -4.05 -24.57 14.37
CA GLY A 106 -4.57 -25.51 13.39
C GLY A 106 -3.88 -25.45 12.03
N TYR A 107 -3.28 -24.32 11.63
CA TYR A 107 -2.62 -24.17 10.34
C TYR A 107 -1.26 -24.87 10.26
N LYS A 108 -1.01 -25.67 9.20
CA LYS A 108 0.37 -26.11 8.85
C LYS A 108 1.09 -25.06 8.03
N LEU A 109 0.41 -24.67 6.96
CA LEU A 109 0.86 -23.79 5.90
C LEU A 109 -0.38 -23.07 5.38
N SER A 110 -0.21 -21.78 5.19
CA SER A 110 -1.19 -20.83 4.73
C SER A 110 -0.80 -20.41 3.32
N TYR A 111 -1.59 -20.79 2.34
CA TYR A 111 -1.18 -20.75 0.94
C TYR A 111 -1.57 -19.43 0.27
N HIS A 112 -2.72 -18.88 0.65
CA HIS A 112 -3.30 -17.76 -0.07
C HIS A 112 -4.05 -16.84 0.87
N VAL A 113 -3.72 -15.56 0.76
CA VAL A 113 -4.44 -14.46 1.38
C VAL A 113 -5.14 -13.69 0.28
N THR A 114 -6.37 -13.27 0.52
CA THR A 114 -7.12 -12.41 -0.42
C THR A 114 -8.00 -11.44 0.35
N THR A 115 -8.29 -10.30 -0.26
CA THR A 115 -9.19 -9.29 0.29
C THR A 115 -10.54 -9.35 -0.42
N PHE A 116 -11.62 -9.07 0.32
CA PHE A 116 -12.94 -8.93 -0.30
C PHE A 116 -13.07 -7.58 -1.01
N GLY A 117 -13.14 -7.60 -2.34
CA GLY A 117 -13.24 -6.37 -3.11
C GLY A 117 -11.94 -5.56 -3.12
N GLN A 118 -11.86 -4.61 -4.04
CA GLN A 118 -10.62 -3.90 -4.31
C GLN A 118 -10.43 -2.68 -3.39
N TYR A 119 -11.52 -2.07 -2.88
CA TYR A 119 -11.46 -0.79 -2.17
C TYR A 119 -12.54 -0.55 -1.09
N GLY A 120 -13.33 -1.56 -0.67
CA GLY A 120 -14.50 -1.32 0.21
C GLY A 120 -14.83 -2.38 1.24
N ASN A 121 -14.05 -3.46 1.36
CA ASN A 121 -14.15 -4.32 2.54
C ASN A 121 -12.77 -4.47 3.18
N GLU A 122 -12.66 -4.01 4.42
CA GLU A 122 -11.51 -4.18 5.31
C GLU A 122 -11.48 -5.61 5.87
N THR A 123 -11.73 -6.58 5.01
CA THR A 123 -11.88 -7.99 5.35
C THR A 123 -10.86 -8.81 4.57
N LEU A 124 -10.14 -9.64 5.31
CA LEU A 124 -9.14 -10.55 4.80
C LEU A 124 -9.67 -11.99 4.91
N LEU A 125 -9.58 -12.73 3.82
CA LEU A 125 -9.75 -14.18 3.80
C LEU A 125 -8.40 -14.87 3.68
N ILE A 126 -8.19 -15.86 4.53
CA ILE A 126 -6.96 -16.63 4.58
C ILE A 126 -7.32 -18.09 4.36
N LEU A 127 -6.80 -18.63 3.26
CA LEU A 127 -6.96 -20.01 2.87
C LEU A 127 -5.68 -20.77 3.19
N GLY A 128 -5.82 -21.79 4.03
CA GLY A 128 -4.73 -22.69 4.38
C GLY A 128 -5.22 -24.11 4.57
N ARG A 129 -4.34 -24.99 5.03
CA ARG A 129 -4.70 -26.34 5.43
C ARG A 129 -4.35 -26.60 6.88
N ASN A 130 -5.09 -27.53 7.47
CA ASN A 130 -4.80 -28.02 8.80
C ASN A 130 -3.42 -28.73 8.86
N GLN A 131 -2.92 -28.97 10.08
CA GLN A 131 -1.65 -29.68 10.33
C GLN A 131 -1.49 -30.99 9.53
N ASN A 132 -2.55 -31.76 9.41
CA ASN A 132 -2.53 -33.05 8.70
C ASN A 132 -2.85 -32.95 7.20
N GLN A 133 -3.00 -31.73 6.66
CA GLN A 133 -3.34 -31.42 5.27
C GLN A 133 -4.64 -32.05 4.74
N SER A 134 -5.49 -32.56 5.64
CA SER A 134 -6.76 -33.24 5.33
C SER A 134 -7.92 -32.28 5.09
N HIS A 135 -7.89 -31.09 5.68
CA HIS A 135 -8.98 -30.11 5.57
C HIS A 135 -8.44 -28.74 5.18
N ILE A 136 -9.21 -28.03 4.36
CA ILE A 136 -8.99 -26.60 4.07
C ILE A 136 -9.59 -25.80 5.22
N ILE A 137 -8.82 -24.85 5.75
CA ILE A 137 -9.26 -23.91 6.77
C ILE A 137 -9.37 -22.53 6.12
N ILE A 138 -10.54 -21.91 6.25
CA ILE A 138 -10.80 -20.54 5.82
C ILE A 138 -10.92 -19.67 7.06
N THR A 139 -9.97 -18.76 7.26
CA THR A 139 -10.04 -17.76 8.34
C THR A 139 -10.50 -16.43 7.76
N HIS A 140 -11.49 -15.84 8.41
CA HIS A 140 -12.01 -14.52 8.11
C HIS A 140 -11.53 -13.52 9.16
N VAL A 141 -10.78 -12.50 8.74
CA VAL A 141 -10.28 -11.44 9.62
C VAL A 141 -10.91 -10.12 9.22
N ASP A 142 -11.63 -9.50 10.14
CA ASP A 142 -12.31 -8.23 9.93
C ASP A 142 -11.58 -7.07 10.61
N PHE A 143 -11.01 -6.17 9.83
CA PHE A 143 -10.31 -4.98 10.30
C PHE A 143 -11.26 -3.80 10.58
N LYS A 144 -12.54 -3.86 10.18
CA LYS A 144 -13.51 -2.76 10.37
C LYS A 144 -13.66 -2.38 11.85
N ARG A 145 -13.59 -3.38 12.74
CA ARG A 145 -13.68 -3.18 14.20
C ARG A 145 -12.60 -2.26 14.76
N ILE A 146 -11.42 -2.21 14.13
CA ILE A 146 -10.31 -1.34 14.58
C ILE A 146 -10.63 0.14 14.33
N PHE A 147 -11.47 0.42 13.33
CA PHE A 147 -11.92 1.77 13.00
C PHE A 147 -13.23 2.15 13.70
N SER A 148 -13.70 1.35 14.67
CA SER A 148 -14.95 1.63 15.38
C SER A 148 -14.77 2.74 16.43
N LYS A 149 -15.65 3.74 16.40
CA LYS A 149 -15.65 4.84 17.38
C LYS A 149 -16.09 4.39 18.78
N HIS A 150 -16.91 3.35 18.83
CA HIS A 150 -17.44 2.77 20.07
C HIS A 150 -17.22 1.26 20.09
N ILE A 151 -16.38 0.81 21.02
CA ILE A 151 -16.05 -0.61 21.25
C ILE A 151 -17.32 -1.47 21.39
N PHE A 152 -18.36 -0.93 22.05
CA PHE A 152 -19.60 -1.66 22.33
C PHE A 152 -20.67 -1.56 21.26
N LYS A 153 -20.61 -0.55 20.37
CA LYS A 153 -21.68 -0.29 19.38
C LYS A 153 -21.30 -0.73 17.96
N GLN A 154 -20.04 -1.13 17.73
CA GLN A 154 -19.50 -1.57 16.43
C GLN A 154 -19.86 -0.62 15.29
N ILE A 155 -19.88 0.69 15.57
CA ILE A 155 -20.10 1.71 14.54
C ILE A 155 -18.74 2.15 14.02
N GLU A 156 -18.48 1.78 12.78
CA GLU A 156 -17.33 2.20 12.00
C GLU A 156 -17.32 3.72 11.85
N ARG A 157 -16.20 4.34 12.22
CA ARG A 157 -16.00 5.77 11.99
C ARG A 157 -15.66 5.98 10.52
N GLN A 158 -16.51 6.72 9.82
CA GLN A 158 -16.21 7.21 8.48
C GLN A 158 -15.22 8.37 8.56
N CYS A 159 -14.30 8.47 7.60
CA CYS A 159 -13.37 9.57 7.54
C CYS A 159 -14.10 10.87 7.17
N GLU A 160 -13.84 11.94 7.92
CA GLU A 160 -14.39 13.28 7.68
C GLU A 160 -13.32 14.21 7.12
N ARG A 161 -13.66 15.45 6.73
CA ARG A 161 -12.72 16.36 6.05
C ARG A 161 -11.41 16.61 6.81
N TYR A 162 -11.45 16.63 8.14
CA TYR A 162 -10.26 16.84 8.98
C TYR A 162 -9.40 15.58 9.17
N ASP A 163 -9.86 14.43 8.69
CA ASP A 163 -9.06 13.20 8.62
C ASP A 163 -8.17 13.14 7.36
N TYR A 164 -8.19 14.20 6.55
CA TYR A 164 -7.38 14.37 5.36
C TYR A 164 -6.49 15.60 5.47
N TYR A 165 -5.35 15.54 4.81
CA TYR A 165 -4.45 16.67 4.67
C TYR A 165 -4.15 16.95 3.19
N PRO A 166 -3.99 18.22 2.80
CA PRO A 166 -3.62 18.57 1.43
C PRO A 166 -2.18 18.14 1.15
N TRP A 167 -1.98 17.39 0.07
CA TRP A 167 -0.70 16.92 -0.41
C TRP A 167 -0.49 17.38 -1.85
N ARG A 168 0.70 17.91 -2.12
CA ARG A 168 1.09 18.41 -3.44
C ARG A 168 2.16 17.53 -4.04
N PHE A 169 1.93 17.10 -5.28
CA PHE A 169 2.99 16.49 -6.05
C PHE A 169 4.04 17.55 -6.41
N THR A 170 5.31 17.21 -6.25
CA THR A 170 6.43 18.10 -6.58
C THR A 170 7.40 17.41 -7.52
N ARG A 171 7.66 18.02 -8.68
CA ARG A 171 8.67 17.60 -9.66
C ARG A 171 9.78 18.64 -9.68
N ASN A 172 11.02 18.23 -9.39
CA ASN A 172 12.18 19.12 -9.33
C ASN A 172 11.98 20.34 -8.40
N GLY A 173 11.30 20.15 -7.28
CA GLY A 173 10.99 21.22 -6.32
C GLY A 173 9.84 22.15 -6.72
N LYS A 174 9.20 21.95 -7.86
CA LYS A 174 8.05 22.73 -8.34
C LYS A 174 6.76 21.92 -8.29
N THR A 175 5.62 22.58 -8.11
CA THR A 175 4.28 21.96 -8.05
C THR A 175 3.49 22.09 -9.35
N CYS A 176 3.81 23.08 -10.18
CA CYS A 176 3.23 23.27 -11.51
C CYS A 176 3.81 22.26 -12.51
N PHE A 177 2.92 21.58 -13.22
CA PHE A 177 3.24 20.70 -14.33
C PHE A 177 2.22 20.90 -15.46
N GLN A 178 2.70 21.16 -16.68
CA GLN A 178 1.85 21.41 -17.85
C GLN A 178 0.83 22.53 -17.62
N GLY A 179 1.26 23.61 -16.95
CA GLY A 179 0.39 24.74 -16.61
C GLY A 179 -0.66 24.45 -15.53
N GLN A 180 -0.55 23.33 -14.82
CA GLN A 180 -1.50 22.91 -13.79
C GLN A 180 -0.79 22.51 -12.50
N GLU A 181 -1.31 22.98 -11.36
CA GLU A 181 -0.97 22.47 -10.03
C GLU A 181 -2.16 21.66 -9.50
N THR A 182 -1.90 20.43 -9.05
CA THR A 182 -2.93 19.56 -8.44
C THR A 182 -2.63 19.37 -6.95
N VAL A 183 -3.62 19.68 -6.12
CA VAL A 183 -3.62 19.41 -4.67
C VAL A 183 -4.52 18.20 -4.42
N TYR A 184 -3.93 17.11 -3.96
CA TYR A 184 -4.64 15.90 -3.55
C TYR A 184 -4.97 15.97 -2.05
N PHE A 185 -6.04 15.32 -1.63
CA PHE A 185 -6.37 15.16 -0.21
C PHE A 185 -6.13 13.71 0.18
N GLU A 186 -5.03 13.52 0.89
CA GLU A 186 -4.61 12.21 1.36
C GLU A 186 -5.06 12.02 2.81
N LYS A 187 -5.47 10.80 3.14
CA LYS A 187 -5.87 10.46 4.51
C LYS A 187 -4.66 10.57 5.44
N ASP A 188 -4.82 11.22 6.59
CA ASP A 188 -3.79 11.22 7.63
C ASP A 188 -3.59 9.80 8.14
N LEU A 189 -2.33 9.35 8.19
CA LEU A 189 -1.94 8.04 8.75
C LEU A 189 -2.36 7.88 10.21
N LYS A 190 -2.56 8.98 10.94
CA LYS A 190 -3.03 8.97 12.34
C LYS A 190 -4.55 8.86 12.46
N SER A 191 -5.29 9.11 11.38
CA SER A 191 -6.75 9.07 11.39
C SER A 191 -7.26 7.64 11.26
N MET A 192 -7.70 7.07 12.38
CA MET A 192 -8.30 5.75 12.44
C MET A 192 -9.78 5.79 12.03
N CYS A 193 -10.03 5.85 10.72
CA CYS A 193 -11.35 5.89 10.10
C CYS A 193 -11.39 5.09 8.78
N ILE A 194 -12.58 4.78 8.27
CA ILE A 194 -12.78 4.13 6.97
C ILE A 194 -12.90 5.18 5.86
N ASN A 195 -12.09 5.02 4.83
CA ASN A 195 -12.06 5.85 3.63
C ASN A 195 -12.97 5.24 2.56
N ASN A 196 -14.26 5.59 2.66
CA ASN A 196 -15.30 5.14 1.72
C ASN A 196 -15.43 6.02 0.47
N HIS A 197 -14.57 7.02 0.27
CA HIS A 197 -14.64 7.82 -0.95
C HIS A 197 -14.34 6.94 -2.16
N THR A 198 -15.13 7.08 -3.23
CA THR A 198 -14.90 6.36 -4.49
C THR A 198 -13.74 6.94 -5.29
N GLU A 199 -13.43 8.22 -5.08
CA GLU A 199 -12.39 8.97 -5.79
C GLU A 199 -11.53 9.78 -4.82
N SER A 200 -10.27 10.00 -5.18
CA SER A 200 -9.39 10.93 -4.46
C SER A 200 -9.89 12.35 -4.68
N PHE A 201 -10.22 13.05 -3.60
CA PHE A 201 -10.59 14.46 -3.67
C PHE A 201 -9.36 15.29 -4.08
N GLN A 202 -9.47 16.04 -5.18
CA GLN A 202 -8.39 16.86 -5.71
C GLN A 202 -8.90 18.26 -6.10
N ILE A 203 -8.03 19.26 -5.98
CA ILE A 203 -8.27 20.63 -6.42
C ILE A 203 -7.18 21.00 -7.41
N ASN A 204 -7.58 21.51 -8.57
CA ASN A 204 -6.68 21.93 -9.62
C ASN A 204 -6.60 23.45 -9.69
N TYR A 205 -5.38 23.98 -9.79
CA TYR A 205 -5.09 25.39 -9.99
C TYR A 205 -4.35 25.59 -11.30
N ASN A 206 -4.66 26.67 -12.01
CA ASN A 206 -3.92 27.06 -13.20
C ASN A 206 -2.61 27.72 -12.78
N CYS A 207 -1.55 27.47 -13.56
CA CYS A 207 -0.23 28.02 -13.35
C CYS A 207 0.37 28.52 -14.68
N PRO A 208 1.31 29.46 -14.64
CA PRO A 208 2.04 29.87 -15.84
C PRO A 208 2.78 28.67 -16.45
N CYS A 209 2.75 28.57 -17.78
CA CYS A 209 3.53 27.56 -18.49
C CYS A 209 5.03 27.89 -18.42
N TYR A 210 5.86 26.87 -18.20
CA TYR A 210 7.31 26.97 -18.28
C TYR A 210 7.85 26.15 -19.45
N ILE A 211 9.09 26.39 -19.86
CA ILE A 211 9.72 25.69 -20.99
C ILE A 211 9.70 24.15 -20.81
N GLN A 212 9.72 23.67 -19.56
CA GLN A 212 9.67 22.24 -19.24
C GLN A 212 8.30 21.58 -19.52
N ASP A 213 7.25 22.38 -19.75
CA ASP A 213 5.91 21.88 -20.04
C ASP A 213 5.71 21.50 -21.51
N PHE A 214 6.64 21.90 -22.38
CA PHE A 214 6.63 21.61 -23.80
C PHE A 214 7.49 20.40 -24.11
N GLN A 215 6.97 19.46 -24.89
CA GLN A 215 7.76 18.37 -25.43
C GLN A 215 8.78 18.93 -26.44
N TRP A 216 9.99 18.38 -26.46
CA TRP A 216 10.93 18.69 -27.55
C TRP A 216 10.35 18.17 -28.86
N TYR A 217 10.11 19.07 -29.81
CA TYR A 217 9.94 18.65 -31.19
C TYR A 217 11.30 18.20 -31.70
N THR A 218 11.46 16.89 -31.94
CA THR A 218 12.52 16.44 -32.85
C THR A 218 12.16 17.01 -34.21
N ILE A 219 12.81 18.10 -34.60
CA ILE A 219 12.75 18.59 -35.98
C ILE A 219 13.42 17.49 -36.80
N VAL A 220 12.61 16.62 -37.40
CA VAL A 220 13.06 15.81 -38.53
C VAL A 220 13.24 16.82 -39.66
N LEU A 221 14.46 17.33 -39.80
CA LEU A 221 14.87 18.06 -40.99
C LEU A 221 14.79 17.07 -42.14
N PHE A 222 13.81 17.25 -43.02
CA PHE A 222 13.75 16.61 -44.33
C PHE A 222 14.74 17.30 -45.28
#